data_AF-A0AA50W5K4-F1
#
_entry.id   AF-A0AA50W5K4-F1
#
_cell.length_a   1.000
_cell.length_b   1.000
_cell.length_c   1.000
_cell.angle_alpha   90.00
_cell.angle_beta   90.00
_cell.angle_gamma   90.00
#
_symmetry.space_group_name_H-M   'P 1'
#
loop_
_entity.id
_entity.type
_entity.pdbx_description
1 polymer ?
#
loop_
_entity_poly.entity_id
_entity_poly.type
_entity_poly.pdbx_seq_one_letter_code
_entity_poly.pdbx_strand_id
1 'polypeptide(L)'
;LTDPVAFAKDFIAGGVSAAVSKTAVAPIERVKLLLQVQHVSKQITEDQRYKGIVDAFVRIPKEQGPLSFWRGNLANVIRYFPTQALNFAFKDKYKQVFLGGVDKKTQFWRYFAGNLASGGAAGATSLCFVYPLDFARTRLAADVGKGDGQREFSGLGNCISKIFKSDGLIGLYRGFGVSVQGIIIYRASYFGF
;
A
#
# COMPACT_ATOMS: atom_id res chain seq x y z
N LEU A 1 -20.13 -17.38 10.30
CA LEU A 1 -19.35 -17.09 11.52
C LEU A 1 -19.62 -18.19 12.54
N THR A 2 -19.27 -19.43 12.24
CA THR A 2 -19.66 -20.58 13.08
C THR A 2 -18.55 -21.06 14.02
N ASP A 3 -17.29 -20.63 13.82
CA ASP A 3 -16.19 -20.83 14.77
C ASP A 3 -15.31 -19.56 14.87
N PRO A 4 -15.49 -18.74 15.92
CA PRO A 4 -14.67 -17.54 16.15
C PRO A 4 -13.19 -17.83 16.36
N VAL A 5 -12.86 -19.00 16.93
CA VAL A 5 -11.49 -19.39 17.25
C VAL A 5 -10.75 -19.80 15.98
N ALA A 6 -11.38 -20.59 15.12
CA ALA A 6 -10.83 -20.91 13.80
C ALA A 6 -10.60 -19.64 12.97
N PHE A 7 -11.57 -18.72 12.95
CA PHE A 7 -11.42 -17.43 12.27
C PHE A 7 -10.23 -16.63 12.82
N ALA A 8 -10.08 -16.52 14.13
CA ALA A 8 -8.96 -15.80 14.75
C ALA A 8 -7.61 -16.44 14.40
N LYS A 9 -7.54 -17.78 14.39
CA LYS A 9 -6.33 -18.52 13.98
C LYS A 9 -5.96 -18.21 12.53
N ASP A 10 -6.90 -18.30 11.60
CA ASP A 10 -6.67 -18.02 10.18
C ASP A 10 -6.29 -16.55 9.94
N PHE A 11 -6.95 -15.62 10.65
CA PHE A 11 -6.67 -14.19 10.56
C PHE A 11 -5.25 -13.85 11.04
N ILE A 12 -4.83 -14.43 12.18
CA ILE A 12 -3.48 -14.22 12.72
C ILE A 12 -2.44 -14.91 11.83
N ALA A 13 -2.66 -16.16 11.41
CA ALA A 13 -1.75 -16.89 10.54
C ALA A 13 -1.54 -16.15 9.20
N GLY A 14 -2.63 -15.65 8.61
CA GLY A 14 -2.58 -14.81 7.43
C GLY A 14 -1.81 -13.51 7.66
N GLY A 15 -1.99 -12.87 8.82
CA GLY A 15 -1.26 -11.67 9.22
C GLY A 15 0.24 -11.88 9.39
N VAL A 16 0.64 -12.96 10.05
CA VAL A 16 2.05 -13.35 10.21
C VAL A 16 2.67 -13.68 8.85
N SER A 17 1.98 -14.49 8.03
CA SER A 17 2.44 -14.80 6.66
C SER A 17 2.66 -13.55 5.82
N ALA A 18 1.70 -12.61 5.86
CA ALA A 18 1.81 -11.34 5.17
C ALA A 18 2.95 -10.47 5.72
N ALA A 19 3.14 -10.43 7.04
CA ALA A 19 4.22 -9.69 7.68
C ALA A 19 5.59 -10.21 7.25
N VAL A 20 5.79 -11.53 7.25
CA VAL A 20 7.02 -12.19 6.81
C VAL A 20 7.27 -11.90 5.32
N SER A 21 6.27 -12.12 4.47
CA SER A 21 6.38 -11.89 3.03
C SER A 21 6.74 -10.42 2.72
N LYS A 22 6.04 -9.46 3.32
CA LYS A 22 6.29 -8.02 3.12
C LYS A 22 7.65 -7.59 3.65
N THR A 23 8.10 -8.16 4.76
CA THR A 23 9.42 -7.89 5.32
C THR A 23 10.53 -8.46 4.45
N ALA A 24 10.35 -9.66 3.87
CA ALA A 24 11.32 -10.24 2.96
C ALA A 24 11.52 -9.41 1.68
N VAL A 25 10.45 -8.84 1.12
CA VAL A 25 10.51 -8.02 -0.11
C VAL A 25 10.68 -6.52 0.16
N ALA A 26 10.70 -6.08 1.41
CA ALA A 26 10.84 -4.66 1.75
C ALA A 26 12.09 -3.99 1.13
N PRO A 27 13.27 -4.63 1.06
CA PRO A 27 14.45 -4.01 0.45
C PRO A 27 14.25 -3.64 -1.03
N ILE A 28 13.77 -4.58 -1.85
CA ILE A 28 13.51 -4.32 -3.28
C ILE A 28 12.36 -3.34 -3.47
N GLU A 29 11.34 -3.40 -2.60
CA GLU A 29 10.22 -2.47 -2.67
C GLU A 29 10.64 -1.03 -2.33
N ARG A 30 11.60 -0.86 -1.40
CA ARG A 30 12.19 0.45 -1.12
C ARG A 30 13.01 0.96 -2.30
N VAL A 31 13.83 0.12 -2.93
CA VAL A 31 14.59 0.50 -4.14
C VAL A 31 13.64 0.94 -5.25
N LYS A 32 12.55 0.18 -5.50
CA LYS A 32 11.50 0.57 -6.44
C LYS A 32 10.94 1.96 -6.11
N LEU A 33 10.52 2.19 -4.87
CA LEU A 33 9.92 3.47 -4.46
C LEU A 33 10.90 4.62 -4.64
N LEU A 34 12.16 4.48 -4.22
CA LEU A 34 13.19 5.50 -4.41
C LEU A 34 13.38 5.85 -5.88
N LEU A 35 13.54 4.84 -6.75
CA LEU A 35 13.68 5.08 -8.19
C LEU A 35 12.43 5.75 -8.78
N GLN A 36 11.23 5.40 -8.29
CA GLN A 36 9.97 5.98 -8.75
C GLN A 36 9.81 7.45 -8.34
N VAL A 37 10.22 7.86 -7.13
CA VAL A 37 9.90 9.20 -6.60
C VAL A 37 11.11 10.11 -6.39
N GLN A 38 12.35 9.66 -6.63
CA GLN A 38 13.56 10.47 -6.43
C GLN A 38 13.57 11.80 -7.17
N HIS A 39 12.88 11.90 -8.32
CA HIS A 39 12.80 13.11 -9.12
C HIS A 39 12.02 14.26 -8.44
N VAL A 40 11.11 13.93 -7.51
CA VAL A 40 10.35 14.89 -6.69
C VAL A 40 10.86 14.99 -5.25
N SER A 41 11.94 14.28 -4.91
CA SER A 41 12.52 14.33 -3.58
C SER A 41 13.22 15.66 -3.34
N LYS A 42 12.98 16.27 -2.18
CA LYS A 42 13.71 17.48 -1.74
C LYS A 42 15.10 17.19 -1.18
N GLN A 43 15.37 15.93 -0.84
CA GLN A 43 16.64 15.50 -0.22
C GLN A 43 17.64 14.92 -1.23
N ILE A 44 17.20 14.58 -2.45
CA ILE A 44 18.05 14.01 -3.49
C ILE A 44 18.24 15.06 -4.59
N THR A 45 19.45 15.61 -4.69
CA THR A 45 19.81 16.50 -5.80
C THR A 45 19.98 15.71 -7.10
N GLU A 46 19.95 16.39 -8.25
CA GLU A 46 19.98 15.71 -9.55
C GLU A 46 21.22 14.83 -9.75
N ASP A 47 22.37 15.29 -9.28
CA ASP A 47 23.66 14.58 -9.31
C ASP A 47 23.71 13.37 -8.36
N GLN A 48 22.86 13.36 -7.33
CA GLN A 48 22.80 12.29 -6.33
C GLN A 48 21.77 11.21 -6.64
N ARG A 49 20.98 11.36 -7.71
CA ARG A 49 19.97 10.38 -8.11
C ARG A 49 20.58 8.99 -8.31
N TYR A 50 19.83 7.96 -7.91
CA TYR A 50 20.21 6.57 -8.12
C TYR A 50 20.10 6.23 -9.60
N LYS A 51 21.18 5.67 -10.16
CA LYS A 51 21.30 5.34 -11.59
C LYS A 51 20.49 4.11 -12.00
N GLY A 52 20.06 3.32 -11.02
CA GLY A 52 19.29 2.11 -11.24
C GLY A 52 19.23 1.23 -10.00
N ILE A 53 18.72 0.01 -10.18
CA ILE A 53 18.48 -0.94 -9.09
C ILE A 53 19.78 -1.32 -8.38
N VAL A 54 20.82 -1.69 -9.14
CA VAL A 54 22.11 -2.11 -8.58
C VAL A 54 22.78 -0.97 -7.82
N ASP A 55 22.80 0.23 -8.41
CA ASP A 55 23.34 1.44 -7.78
C ASP A 55 22.64 1.73 -6.44
N ALA A 56 21.30 1.66 -6.41
CA ALA A 56 20.52 1.84 -5.19
C ALA A 56 20.86 0.79 -4.12
N PHE A 57 20.95 -0.50 -4.47
CA PHE A 57 21.30 -1.56 -3.52
C PHE A 57 22.71 -1.40 -2.92
N VAL A 58 23.66 -0.87 -3.69
CA VAL A 58 25.03 -0.63 -3.22
C VAL A 58 25.11 0.63 -2.35
N ARG A 59 24.40 1.70 -2.72
CA ARG A 59 24.52 3.02 -2.08
C ARG A 59 23.70 3.14 -0.81
N ILE A 60 22.46 2.67 -0.79
CA ILE A 60 21.56 2.74 0.38
C ILE A 60 22.22 2.30 1.70
N PRO A 61 22.83 1.10 1.79
CA PRO A 61 23.43 0.66 3.05
C PRO A 61 24.66 1.49 3.44
N LYS A 62 25.40 2.03 2.47
CA LYS A 62 26.57 2.91 2.71
C LYS A 62 26.15 4.30 3.16
N GLU A 63 25.04 4.82 2.62
CA GLU A 63 24.57 6.17 2.89
C GLU A 63 23.75 6.26 4.18
N GLN A 64 22.96 5.24 4.50
CA GLN A 64 21.94 5.30 5.57
C GLN A 64 21.98 4.13 6.55
N GLY A 65 22.89 3.17 6.34
CA GLY A 65 22.97 1.92 7.10
C GLY A 65 22.10 0.80 6.52
N PRO A 66 22.45 -0.48 6.78
CA PRO A 66 21.79 -1.64 6.17
C PRO A 66 20.32 -1.79 6.57
N LEU A 67 19.94 -1.42 7.79
CA LEU A 67 18.55 -1.48 8.25
C LEU A 67 17.61 -0.49 7.53
N SER A 68 18.16 0.48 6.81
CA SER A 68 17.37 1.48 6.08
C SER A 68 16.52 0.86 4.96
N PHE A 69 16.87 -0.32 4.46
CA PHE A 69 16.03 -1.05 3.49
C PHE A 69 14.59 -1.29 3.96
N TRP A 70 14.37 -1.41 5.28
CA TRP A 70 13.04 -1.62 5.87
C TRP A 70 12.34 -0.34 6.29
N ARG A 71 12.87 0.84 5.91
CA ARG A 71 12.25 2.12 6.25
C ARG A 71 10.85 2.22 5.64
N GLY A 72 9.84 2.36 6.49
CA GLY A 72 8.43 2.37 6.11
C GLY A 72 7.74 0.98 6.14
N ASN A 73 8.47 -0.12 6.36
CA ASN A 73 7.89 -1.47 6.33
C ASN A 73 6.85 -1.73 7.44
N LEU A 74 6.93 -1.03 8.57
CA LEU A 74 5.94 -1.14 9.64
C LEU A 74 4.50 -0.89 9.13
N ALA A 75 4.33 0.08 8.24
CA ALA A 75 3.04 0.37 7.63
C ALA A 75 2.52 -0.82 6.82
N ASN A 76 3.38 -1.58 6.12
CA ASN A 76 2.96 -2.77 5.36
C ASN A 76 2.40 -3.86 6.23
N VAL A 77 3.10 -4.12 7.35
CA VAL A 77 2.73 -5.16 8.29
C VAL A 77 1.40 -4.82 8.93
N ILE A 78 1.26 -3.58 9.43
CA ILE A 78 0.02 -3.12 10.07
C ILE A 78 -1.14 -3.13 9.08
N ARG A 79 -0.94 -2.67 7.83
CA ARG A 79 -1.99 -2.51 6.82
C ARG A 79 -2.76 -3.79 6.52
N TYR A 80 -2.14 -4.97 6.70
CA TYR A 80 -2.82 -6.25 6.46
C TYR A 80 -4.09 -6.39 7.29
N PHE A 81 -4.00 -6.16 8.60
CA PHE A 81 -5.10 -6.41 9.54
C PHE A 81 -6.36 -5.58 9.26
N PRO A 82 -6.32 -4.23 9.15
CA PRO A 82 -7.52 -3.45 8.83
C PRO A 82 -8.02 -3.74 7.41
N THR A 83 -7.13 -4.02 6.45
CA THR A 83 -7.55 -4.39 5.10
C THR A 83 -8.33 -5.71 5.11
N GLN A 84 -7.87 -6.73 5.86
CA GLN A 84 -8.59 -7.99 5.96
C GLN A 84 -9.90 -7.87 6.72
N ALA A 85 -9.95 -7.07 7.79
CA ALA A 85 -11.19 -6.80 8.51
C ALA A 85 -12.24 -6.15 7.59
N LEU A 86 -11.84 -5.16 6.79
CA LEU A 86 -12.71 -4.50 5.82
C LEU A 86 -13.12 -5.43 4.67
N ASN A 87 -12.19 -6.26 4.17
CA ASN A 87 -12.53 -7.27 3.17
C ASN A 87 -13.57 -8.25 3.71
N PHE A 88 -13.41 -8.73 4.94
CA PHE A 88 -14.37 -9.64 5.56
C PHE A 88 -15.75 -8.98 5.72
N ALA A 89 -15.79 -7.70 6.12
CA ALA A 89 -17.04 -6.98 6.32
C ALA A 89 -17.78 -6.67 5.00
N PHE A 90 -17.06 -6.27 3.95
CA PHE A 90 -17.66 -5.62 2.78
C PHE A 90 -17.56 -6.39 1.46
N LYS A 91 -16.60 -7.32 1.31
CA LYS A 91 -16.33 -7.96 0.00
C LYS A 91 -17.53 -8.73 -0.52
N ASP A 92 -18.17 -9.54 0.31
CA ASP A 92 -19.31 -10.36 -0.10
C ASP A 92 -20.57 -9.51 -0.31
N LYS A 93 -20.73 -8.43 0.47
CA LYS A 93 -21.81 -7.45 0.26
C LYS A 93 -21.68 -6.76 -1.09
N TYR A 94 -20.48 -6.28 -1.44
CA TYR A 94 -20.26 -5.67 -2.75
C TYR A 94 -20.44 -6.69 -3.89
N LYS A 95 -19.96 -7.93 -3.73
CA LYS A 95 -20.22 -8.97 -4.74
C LYS A 95 -21.72 -9.22 -4.90
N GLN A 96 -22.49 -9.33 -3.83
CA GLN A 96 -23.93 -9.53 -3.91
C GLN A 96 -24.63 -8.35 -4.59
N VAL A 97 -24.25 -7.11 -4.27
CA VAL A 97 -24.84 -5.90 -4.87
C VAL A 97 -24.56 -5.81 -6.37
N PHE A 98 -23.33 -6.10 -6.82
CA PHE A 98 -22.93 -5.88 -8.21
C PHE A 98 -22.99 -7.14 -9.11
N LEU A 99 -23.02 -8.34 -8.52
CA LEU A 99 -23.02 -9.61 -9.24
C LEU A 99 -24.20 -10.53 -8.86
N GLY A 100 -25.07 -10.09 -7.94
CA GLY A 100 -26.26 -10.86 -7.56
C GLY A 100 -27.13 -11.14 -8.78
N GLY A 101 -27.36 -12.44 -9.06
CA GLY A 101 -28.17 -12.88 -10.21
C GLY A 101 -27.50 -12.74 -11.57
N VAL A 102 -26.21 -12.40 -11.65
CA VAL A 102 -25.47 -12.33 -12.91
C VAL A 102 -24.81 -13.67 -13.22
N ASP A 103 -25.17 -14.29 -14.34
CA ASP A 103 -24.55 -15.53 -14.78
C ASP A 103 -23.29 -15.23 -15.62
N LYS A 104 -22.14 -15.72 -15.13
CA LYS A 104 -20.83 -15.56 -15.76
C LYS A 104 -20.77 -16.14 -17.19
N LYS A 105 -21.52 -17.23 -17.47
CA LYS A 105 -21.43 -17.96 -18.75
C LYS A 105 -22.25 -17.31 -19.85
N THR A 106 -23.38 -16.69 -19.50
CA THR A 106 -24.31 -16.10 -20.47
C THR A 106 -24.17 -14.59 -20.58
N GLN A 107 -23.68 -13.92 -19.53
CA GLN A 107 -23.63 -12.45 -19.45
C GLN A 107 -22.22 -11.92 -19.18
N PHE A 108 -21.26 -12.26 -20.06
CA PHE A 108 -19.85 -11.90 -19.90
C PHE A 108 -19.63 -10.42 -19.55
N TRP A 109 -20.12 -9.48 -20.37
CA TRP A 109 -19.88 -8.04 -20.15
C TRP A 109 -20.53 -7.50 -18.88
N ARG A 110 -21.69 -8.04 -18.48
CA ARG A 110 -22.35 -7.66 -17.23
C ARG A 110 -21.61 -8.21 -16.02
N TYR A 111 -21.13 -9.44 -16.09
CA TYR A 111 -20.28 -10.04 -15.07
C TYR A 111 -18.94 -9.29 -14.96
N PHE A 112 -18.33 -8.93 -16.09
CA PHE A 112 -17.10 -8.16 -16.14
C PHE A 112 -17.28 -6.78 -15.48
N ALA A 113 -18.25 -6.00 -15.92
CA ALA A 113 -18.57 -4.70 -15.33
C ALA A 113 -18.91 -4.80 -13.83
N GLY A 114 -19.68 -5.81 -13.42
CA GLY A 114 -20.02 -6.06 -12.02
C GLY A 114 -18.79 -6.40 -11.16
N ASN A 115 -17.82 -7.15 -11.70
CA ASN A 115 -16.57 -7.45 -10.98
C ASN A 115 -15.68 -6.21 -10.83
N LEU A 116 -15.64 -5.35 -11.86
CA LEU A 116 -14.92 -4.07 -11.78
C LEU A 116 -15.57 -3.15 -10.74
N ALA A 117 -16.90 -3.01 -10.75
CA ALA A 117 -17.62 -2.20 -9.78
C ALA A 117 -17.47 -2.74 -8.36
N SER A 118 -17.66 -4.05 -8.16
CA SER A 118 -17.45 -4.73 -6.87
C SER A 118 -16.02 -4.52 -6.36
N GLY A 119 -15.05 -4.67 -7.24
CA GLY A 119 -13.65 -4.51 -6.91
C GLY A 119 -13.22 -3.08 -6.61
N GLY A 120 -13.69 -2.13 -7.41
CA GLY A 120 -13.46 -0.71 -7.23
C GLY A 120 -14.09 -0.22 -5.93
N ALA A 121 -15.35 -0.58 -5.65
CA ALA A 121 -16.04 -0.20 -4.43
C ALA A 121 -15.38 -0.79 -3.16
N ALA A 122 -15.04 -2.09 -3.17
CA ALA A 122 -14.31 -2.72 -2.07
C ALA A 122 -12.92 -2.11 -1.85
N GLY A 123 -12.21 -1.82 -2.95
CA GLY A 123 -10.91 -1.16 -2.92
C GLY A 123 -10.99 0.25 -2.35
N ALA A 124 -11.90 1.09 -2.87
CA ALA A 124 -12.11 2.46 -2.40
C ALA A 124 -12.51 2.49 -0.92
N THR A 125 -13.44 1.63 -0.50
CA THR A 125 -13.83 1.48 0.91
C THR A 125 -12.64 1.14 1.79
N SER A 126 -11.79 0.20 1.36
CA SER A 126 -10.59 -0.15 2.11
C SER A 126 -9.64 1.04 2.23
N LEU A 127 -9.39 1.73 1.11
CA LEU A 127 -8.51 2.90 1.08
C LEU A 127 -9.05 4.04 1.96
N CYS A 128 -10.37 4.21 2.12
CA CYS A 128 -10.92 5.23 3.04
C CYS A 128 -10.41 5.09 4.49
N PHE A 129 -9.88 3.93 4.88
CA PHE A 129 -9.31 3.71 6.21
C PHE A 129 -7.80 3.51 6.18
N VAL A 130 -7.29 2.76 5.19
CA VAL A 130 -5.88 2.34 5.18
C VAL A 130 -4.96 3.25 4.37
N TYR A 131 -5.50 4.17 3.58
CA TYR A 131 -4.69 5.05 2.72
C TYR A 131 -3.64 5.89 3.48
N PRO A 132 -3.90 6.41 4.70
CA PRO A 132 -2.86 7.09 5.48
C PRO A 132 -1.64 6.20 5.78
N LEU A 133 -1.82 4.88 5.89
CA LEU A 133 -0.71 3.93 6.04
C LEU A 133 0.09 3.81 4.75
N ASP A 134 -0.58 3.70 3.59
CA ASP A 134 0.07 3.64 2.27
C ASP A 134 0.85 4.93 1.96
N PHE A 135 0.26 6.07 2.31
CA PHE A 135 0.89 7.38 2.20
C PHE A 135 2.15 7.46 3.07
N ALA A 136 2.05 7.16 4.36
CA ALA A 136 3.17 7.24 5.27
C ALA A 136 4.28 6.24 4.91
N ARG A 137 3.90 5.05 4.44
CA ARG A 137 4.82 4.04 3.90
C ARG A 137 5.68 4.62 2.78
N THR A 138 5.04 5.27 1.81
CA THR A 138 5.71 5.88 0.65
C THR A 138 6.63 7.02 1.07
N ARG A 139 6.16 7.91 1.96
CA ARG A 139 6.97 9.02 2.48
C ARG A 139 8.19 8.56 3.25
N LEU A 140 8.04 7.54 4.11
CA LEU A 140 9.16 6.97 4.86
C LEU A 140 10.16 6.25 3.95
N ALA A 141 9.68 5.53 2.93
CA ALA A 141 10.56 4.84 1.99
C ALA A 141 11.40 5.83 1.17
N ALA A 142 10.80 6.96 0.78
CA ALA A 142 11.42 8.03 0.00
C ALA A 142 12.40 8.91 0.82
N ASP A 143 12.28 8.91 2.15
CA ASP A 143 13.16 9.68 3.04
C ASP A 143 14.58 9.08 3.05
N VAL A 144 15.52 9.85 2.51
CA VAL A 144 16.94 9.48 2.39
C VAL A 144 17.82 10.05 3.51
N GLY A 145 17.23 10.64 4.55
CA GLY A 145 17.99 11.20 5.69
C GLY A 145 18.89 10.16 6.38
N LYS A 146 20.15 10.53 6.65
CA LYS A 146 21.20 9.62 7.12
C LYS A 146 21.24 9.44 8.65
N GLY A 147 20.52 10.27 9.41
CA GLY A 147 20.50 10.23 10.86
C GLY A 147 19.48 11.18 11.47
N ASP A 148 19.50 11.29 12.80
CA ASP A 148 18.63 12.21 13.53
C ASP A 148 18.94 13.67 13.14
N GLY A 149 17.90 14.43 12.81
CA GLY A 149 18.01 15.79 12.27
C GLY A 149 18.03 15.89 10.74
N GLN A 150 18.45 14.85 10.01
CA GLN A 150 18.39 14.82 8.54
C GLN A 150 17.17 14.07 7.99
N ARG A 151 16.57 13.20 8.81
CA ARG A 151 15.35 12.48 8.47
C ARG A 151 14.15 13.41 8.48
N GLU A 152 13.33 13.33 7.44
CA GLU A 152 12.10 14.10 7.35
C GLU A 152 11.08 13.63 8.42
N PHE A 153 11.07 12.32 8.69
CA PHE A 153 10.20 11.66 9.66
C PHE A 153 10.94 10.65 10.53
N SER A 154 10.67 10.64 11.83
CA SER A 154 11.27 9.64 12.73
C SER A 154 10.63 8.25 12.62
N GLY A 155 9.38 8.17 12.13
CA GLY A 155 8.66 6.91 11.95
C GLY A 155 7.21 7.11 11.48
N LEU A 156 6.42 6.02 11.49
CA LEU A 156 5.04 6.00 11.00
C LEU A 156 4.14 7.02 11.71
N GLY A 157 4.08 6.96 13.04
CA GLY A 157 3.24 7.87 13.83
C GLY A 157 3.66 9.33 13.67
N ASN A 158 4.97 9.60 13.65
CA ASN A 158 5.49 10.95 13.40
C ASN A 158 5.14 11.45 11.99
N CYS A 159 5.23 10.60 10.97
CA CYS A 159 4.85 10.96 9.60
C CYS A 159 3.38 11.35 9.50
N ILE A 160 2.48 10.50 10.02
CA ILE A 160 1.05 10.77 10.02
C ILE A 160 0.74 12.04 10.81
N SER A 161 1.30 12.19 12.02
CA SER A 161 1.05 13.35 12.88
C SER A 161 1.55 14.65 12.26
N LYS A 162 2.78 14.66 11.71
CA LYS A 162 3.40 15.85 11.12
C LYS A 162 2.62 16.34 9.89
N ILE A 163 2.21 15.41 9.02
CA ILE A 163 1.43 15.76 7.83
C ILE A 163 -0.01 16.17 8.19
N PHE A 164 -0.63 15.50 9.16
CA PHE A 164 -1.94 15.90 9.64
C PHE A 164 -1.93 17.31 10.23
N LYS A 165 -0.88 17.67 10.98
CA LYS A 165 -0.72 19.02 11.56
C LYS A 165 -0.46 20.09 10.50
N SER A 166 0.25 19.78 9.40
CA SER A 166 0.58 20.76 8.36
C SER A 166 -0.52 20.91 7.30
N ASP A 167 -1.09 19.80 6.83
CA ASP A 167 -1.93 19.73 5.63
C ASP A 167 -3.32 19.11 5.92
N GLY A 168 -3.60 18.75 7.17
CA GLY A 168 -4.85 18.13 7.59
C GLY A 168 -5.08 16.73 7.01
N LEU A 169 -6.35 16.30 6.98
CA LEU A 169 -6.75 15.03 6.37
C LEU A 169 -6.44 15.01 4.87
N ILE A 170 -6.62 16.13 4.17
CA ILE A 170 -6.37 16.22 2.72
C ILE A 170 -4.93 15.83 2.41
N GLY A 171 -3.96 16.24 3.25
CA GLY A 171 -2.55 15.85 3.12
C GLY A 171 -2.33 14.33 3.13
N LEU A 172 -2.99 13.62 4.05
CA LEU A 172 -2.86 12.15 4.20
C LEU A 172 -3.52 11.37 3.06
N TYR A 173 -4.47 11.98 2.35
CA TYR A 173 -5.24 11.35 1.26
C TYR A 173 -4.86 11.87 -0.14
N ARG A 174 -3.75 12.61 -0.27
CA ARG A 174 -3.26 13.06 -1.59
C ARG A 174 -2.99 11.85 -2.49
N GLY A 175 -3.60 11.87 -3.67
CA GLY A 175 -3.52 10.79 -4.66
C GLY A 175 -4.64 9.74 -4.58
N PHE A 176 -5.58 9.84 -3.62
CA PHE A 176 -6.63 8.85 -3.44
C PHE A 176 -7.43 8.55 -4.72
N GLY A 177 -7.86 9.59 -5.44
CA GLY A 177 -8.64 9.43 -6.68
C GLY A 177 -7.90 8.64 -7.76
N VAL A 178 -6.62 8.95 -8.01
CA VAL A 178 -5.82 8.21 -9.01
C VAL A 178 -5.52 6.79 -8.54
N SER A 179 -5.36 6.55 -7.23
CA SER A 179 -5.21 5.19 -6.70
C SER A 179 -6.47 4.34 -6.90
N VAL A 180 -7.67 4.91 -6.72
CA VAL A 180 -8.94 4.20 -6.98
C VAL A 180 -9.07 3.86 -8.47
N GLN A 181 -8.78 4.81 -9.36
CA GLN A 181 -8.75 4.55 -10.81
C GLN A 181 -7.75 3.44 -11.16
N GLY A 182 -6.55 3.48 -10.56
CA GLY A 182 -5.53 2.45 -10.73
C GLY A 182 -6.00 1.05 -10.30
N ILE A 183 -6.79 0.93 -9.22
CA ILE A 183 -7.38 -0.35 -8.79
C ILE A 183 -8.35 -0.90 -9.85
N ILE A 184 -9.19 -0.04 -10.43
CA ILE A 184 -10.16 -0.44 -11.45
C ILE A 184 -9.43 -0.93 -12.70
N ILE A 185 -8.46 -0.16 -13.19
CA ILE A 185 -7.65 -0.53 -14.37
C ILE A 185 -6.88 -1.82 -14.10
N TYR A 186 -6.22 -1.94 -12.96
CA TYR A 186 -5.49 -3.16 -12.58
C TYR A 186 -6.40 -4.39 -12.59
N ARG A 187 -7.61 -4.28 -12.03
CA ARG A 187 -8.58 -5.38 -12.06
C ARG A 187 -9.09 -5.68 -13.46
N ALA A 188 -9.33 -4.65 -14.28
CA ALA A 188 -9.73 -4.84 -15.67
C ALA A 188 -8.67 -5.61 -16.46
N SER A 189 -7.39 -5.27 -16.29
CA SER A 189 -6.29 -6.01 -16.92
C SER A 189 -6.13 -7.44 -16.36
N TYR A 190 -6.35 -7.64 -15.06
CA TYR A 190 -6.25 -8.98 -14.46
C TYR A 190 -7.35 -9.94 -14.90
N PHE A 191 -8.57 -9.46 -15.15
CA PHE A 191 -9.72 -10.27 -15.58
C PHE A 191 -10.02 -10.22 -17.07
N GLY A 192 -9.39 -9.31 -17.81
CA GLY A 192 -9.62 -9.09 -19.24
C GLY A 192 -8.88 -10.06 -20.16
N PHE A 193 -7.99 -10.89 -19.61
CA PHE A 193 -7.27 -11.97 -20.30
C PHE A 193 -7.62 -13.33 -19.68
#